data_AF-A0A6N7BAE0-F1
#
_entry.id   AF-A0A6N7BAE0-F1
#
_cell.length_a   1.000
_cell.length_b   1.000
_cell.length_c   1.000
_cell.angle_alpha   90.00
_cell.angle_beta   90.00
_cell.angle_gamma   90.00
#
_symmetry.space_group_name_H-M   'P 1'
#
loop_
_entity.id
_entity.type
_entity.pdbx_description
1 polymer ?
#
loop_
_entity_poly.entity_id
_entity_poly.type
_entity_poly.pdbx_seq_one_letter_code
_entity_poly.pdbx_strand_id
1 'polypeptide(L)'
;NRTLFCYNHDGSIKWKTHIQQKDSLYGSDYCSNDILLRMMFLLEQNGKKEIVVHYRICLLFPDYTAKISSDGKIISEFYNPGAITSLISSDIDEDGKKELFCAGMNNDYEKSGALVVFDTDLIMGAGPGYRFPRNVSTGLMKYYLLFPKTDVGRFTNHGSRMVGPVEIHDNRIVVYLKELDGFRDLKNEECFQVYTTIYTLDKSLNVLHVETSSEFDARYKQLVEEGKLKPVKDWKKYKEKLKSLVKYWDGDKFINYPTMNKYYLLAKAERPTKTAKN
;
A
#
# COMPACT_ATOMS: atom_id res chain seq x y z
N ASN A 1 -2.45 16.97 16.99
CA ASN A 1 -3.69 17.33 16.25
C ASN A 1 -3.38 18.12 14.98
N ARG A 2 -4.13 17.89 13.90
CA ARG A 2 -4.05 18.67 12.65
C ARG A 2 -5.46 19.01 12.16
N THR A 3 -5.63 20.18 11.57
CA THR A 3 -6.91 20.65 11.04
C THR A 3 -6.85 20.69 9.52
N LEU A 4 -7.80 20.03 8.88
CA LEU A 4 -8.08 20.17 7.46
C LEU A 4 -9.11 21.27 7.24
N PHE A 5 -8.88 22.11 6.25
CA PHE A 5 -9.80 23.15 5.82
C PHE A 5 -10.22 22.88 4.39
N CYS A 6 -11.51 23.03 4.12
CA CYS A 6 -12.03 23.14 2.75
C CYS A 6 -12.60 24.53 2.56
N TYR A 7 -12.29 25.13 1.43
CA TYR A 7 -12.72 26.47 1.08
C TYR A 7 -13.70 26.40 -0.10
N ASN A 8 -14.69 27.29 -0.09
CA ASN A 8 -15.47 27.61 -1.27
C ASN A 8 -14.59 28.40 -2.26
N HIS A 9 -15.06 28.53 -3.50
CA HIS A 9 -14.36 29.26 -4.55
C HIS A 9 -14.12 30.75 -4.21
N ASP A 10 -14.96 31.33 -3.34
CA ASP A 10 -14.87 32.71 -2.86
C ASP A 10 -13.88 32.88 -1.69
N GLY A 11 -13.19 31.80 -1.28
CA GLY A 11 -12.25 31.80 -0.15
C GLY A 11 -12.90 31.68 1.23
N SER A 12 -14.23 31.60 1.32
CA SER A 12 -14.91 31.31 2.58
C SER A 12 -14.69 29.85 3.00
N ILE A 13 -14.67 29.59 4.31
CA ILE A 13 -14.45 28.24 4.83
C ILE A 13 -15.75 27.44 4.71
N LYS A 14 -15.72 26.37 3.91
CA LYS A 14 -16.84 25.45 3.76
C LYS A 14 -16.97 24.53 4.98
N TRP A 15 -15.85 23.95 5.43
CA TRP A 15 -15.80 23.13 6.64
C TRP A 15 -14.38 23.05 7.20
N LYS A 16 -14.31 22.61 8.47
CA LYS A 16 -13.07 22.34 9.20
C LYS A 16 -13.17 20.97 9.85
N THR A 17 -12.13 20.15 9.66
CA THR A 17 -12.09 18.79 10.21
C THR A 17 -10.83 18.60 11.03
N HIS A 18 -10.98 18.13 12.26
CA HIS A 18 -9.84 17.85 13.14
C HIS A 18 -9.48 16.38 13.04
N ILE A 19 -8.28 16.08 12.54
CA ILE A 19 -7.69 14.76 12.67
C ILE A 19 -7.15 14.68 14.09
N GLN A 20 -7.84 13.86 14.89
CA GLN A 20 -7.44 13.59 16.25
C GLN A 20 -6.13 12.84 16.26
N GLN A 21 -5.27 13.21 17.20
CA GLN A 21 -4.15 12.37 17.53
C GLN A 21 -4.67 11.01 18.00
N LYS A 22 -4.02 9.96 17.54
CA LYS A 22 -4.31 8.59 17.95
C LYS A 22 -3.24 8.14 18.92
N ASP A 23 -3.50 7.04 19.63
CA ASP A 23 -2.49 6.38 20.44
C ASP A 23 -1.21 6.23 19.60
N SER A 24 -0.14 6.88 20.06
CA SER A 24 1.17 6.88 19.40
C SER A 24 1.95 5.61 19.69
N LEU A 25 1.27 4.59 20.23
CA LEU A 25 1.84 3.28 20.51
C LEU A 25 1.92 2.49 19.21
N TYR A 26 3.15 2.29 18.76
CA TYR A 26 3.45 1.29 17.75
C TYR A 26 3.94 0.02 18.46
N GLY A 27 2.98 -0.79 18.93
CA GLY A 27 3.30 -1.83 19.91
C GLY A 27 3.57 -1.22 21.29
N SER A 28 4.71 -1.53 21.90
CA SER A 28 5.15 -0.94 23.19
C SER A 28 5.88 0.40 23.06
N ASP A 29 6.27 0.78 21.84
CA ASP A 29 7.17 1.91 21.64
C ASP A 29 6.39 3.20 21.36
N TYR A 30 6.82 4.29 22.01
CA TYR A 30 6.26 5.62 21.82
C TYR A 30 6.75 6.21 20.49
N CYS A 31 5.82 6.57 19.61
CA CYS A 31 6.08 7.39 18.44
C CYS A 31 5.81 8.88 18.75
N SER A 32 6.42 9.80 17.99
CA SER A 32 6.11 11.23 18.12
C SER A 32 4.61 11.49 17.97
N ASN A 33 4.12 12.62 18.48
CA ASN A 33 2.70 12.98 18.45
C ASN A 33 2.33 13.85 17.23
N ASP A 34 3.18 13.85 16.22
CA ASP A 34 3.05 14.71 15.05
C ASP A 34 2.21 14.04 13.98
N ILE A 35 1.07 14.65 13.67
CA ILE A 35 0.29 14.24 12.51
C ILE A 35 0.90 14.89 11.26
N LEU A 36 1.31 14.06 10.30
CA LEU A 36 1.84 14.48 9.01
C LEU A 36 0.87 14.05 7.90
N LEU A 37 0.29 15.02 7.21
CA LEU A 37 -0.48 14.78 5.99
C LEU A 37 0.49 14.45 4.85
N ARG A 38 0.24 13.36 4.14
CA ARG A 38 1.10 12.90 3.04
C ARG A 38 0.46 13.11 1.69
N MET A 39 -0.80 12.68 1.55
CA MET A 39 -1.53 12.72 0.29
C MET A 39 -3.01 12.99 0.54
N MET A 40 -3.64 13.68 -0.39
CA MET A 40 -5.08 13.82 -0.47
C MET A 40 -5.52 13.45 -1.88
N PHE A 41 -6.63 12.71 -1.97
CA PHE A 41 -7.17 12.21 -3.22
C PHE A 41 -8.68 12.48 -3.25
N LEU A 42 -9.16 13.07 -4.34
CA LEU A 42 -10.60 13.25 -4.55
C LEU A 42 -11.16 11.97 -5.17
N LEU A 43 -12.05 11.31 -4.44
CA LEU A 43 -12.80 10.17 -4.93
C LEU A 43 -14.18 10.65 -5.41
N GLU A 44 -14.44 10.48 -6.70
CA GLU A 44 -15.74 10.78 -7.31
C GLU A 44 -16.35 9.49 -7.85
N GLN A 45 -17.52 9.12 -7.31
CA GLN A 45 -18.25 7.91 -7.67
C GLN A 45 -19.75 8.16 -7.57
N ASN A 46 -20.50 7.86 -8.64
CA ASN A 46 -21.95 8.05 -8.71
C ASN A 46 -22.40 9.47 -8.31
N GLY A 47 -21.65 10.49 -8.74
CA GLY A 47 -21.91 11.91 -8.41
C GLY A 47 -21.60 12.30 -6.96
N LYS A 48 -21.18 11.35 -6.11
CA LYS A 48 -20.72 11.63 -4.75
C LYS A 48 -19.23 11.95 -4.76
N LYS A 49 -18.87 13.06 -4.11
CA LYS A 49 -17.48 13.49 -3.90
C LYS A 49 -17.07 13.22 -2.47
N GLU A 50 -16.02 12.43 -2.30
CA GLU A 50 -15.39 12.12 -1.02
C GLU A 50 -13.90 12.41 -1.12
N ILE A 51 -13.26 12.68 0.01
CA ILE A 51 -11.83 12.94 0.08
C ILE A 51 -11.19 11.78 0.82
N VAL A 52 -10.19 11.15 0.21
CA VAL A 52 -9.33 10.19 0.86
C VAL A 52 -8.06 10.90 1.30
N VAL A 53 -7.71 10.80 2.57
CA VAL A 53 -6.54 11.43 3.16
C VAL A 53 -5.62 10.36 3.71
N HIS A 54 -4.36 10.40 3.30
CA HIS A 54 -3.30 9.63 3.94
C HIS A 54 -2.51 10.51 4.89
N TYR A 55 -2.39 10.04 6.12
CA TYR A 55 -1.64 10.73 7.15
C TYR A 55 -0.89 9.76 8.04
N ARG A 56 0.14 10.25 8.71
CA ARG A 56 0.92 9.51 9.70
C ARG A 56 0.76 10.15 11.05
N ILE A 57 0.89 9.36 12.09
CA ILE A 57 0.93 9.85 13.46
C ILE A 57 2.37 10.08 13.96
N CYS A 58 3.38 9.82 13.13
CA CYS A 58 4.77 10.19 13.40
C CYS A 58 5.54 10.40 12.07
N LEU A 59 6.84 10.70 12.14
CA LEU A 59 7.67 10.99 10.96
C LEU A 59 7.76 9.84 9.94
N LEU A 60 7.64 8.58 10.38
CA LEU A 60 7.97 7.42 9.56
C LEU A 60 6.76 6.55 9.21
N PHE A 61 6.11 5.96 10.22
CA PHE A 61 5.01 4.99 10.12
C PHE A 61 4.39 4.84 11.52
N PRO A 62 3.16 4.34 11.69
CA PRO A 62 2.24 3.78 10.69
C PRO A 62 1.43 4.84 9.94
N ASP A 63 0.82 4.43 8.83
CA ASP A 63 -0.02 5.28 8.00
C ASP A 63 -1.50 4.94 8.22
N TYR A 64 -2.31 6.00 8.28
CA TYR A 64 -3.75 5.94 8.25
C TYR A 64 -4.28 6.41 6.91
N THR A 65 -5.33 5.75 6.45
CA THR A 65 -6.15 6.14 5.30
C THR A 65 -7.53 6.53 5.81
N ALA A 66 -7.88 7.81 5.79
CA ALA A 66 -9.20 8.28 6.20
C ALA A 66 -10.06 8.63 4.99
N LYS A 67 -11.32 8.22 5.03
CA LYS A 67 -12.34 8.69 4.09
C LYS A 67 -13.15 9.81 4.73
N ILE A 68 -13.27 10.94 4.05
CA ILE A 68 -13.94 12.15 4.53
C ILE A 68 -15.08 12.48 3.54
N SER A 69 -16.28 12.74 4.05
CA SER A 69 -17.40 13.20 3.23
C SER A 69 -17.22 14.63 2.73
N SER A 70 -18.04 15.02 1.76
CA SER A 70 -18.07 16.37 1.18
C SER A 70 -18.35 17.51 2.17
N ASP A 71 -18.86 17.20 3.36
CA ASP A 71 -19.15 18.12 4.47
C ASP A 71 -18.04 18.13 5.55
N GLY A 72 -16.95 17.37 5.36
CA GLY A 72 -15.81 17.34 6.27
C GLY A 72 -15.92 16.29 7.38
N LYS A 73 -16.93 15.43 7.42
CA LYS A 73 -16.98 14.35 8.42
C LYS A 73 -16.04 13.20 8.06
N ILE A 74 -15.21 12.75 9.00
CA ILE A 74 -14.46 11.49 8.86
C ILE A 74 -15.46 10.34 8.92
N ILE A 75 -15.61 9.62 7.81
CA ILE A 75 -16.54 8.49 7.66
C ILE A 75 -15.92 7.21 8.23
N SER A 76 -14.67 6.96 7.87
CA SER A 76 -13.98 5.71 8.19
C SER A 76 -12.47 5.88 8.10
N GLU A 77 -11.74 4.98 8.75
CA GLU A 77 -10.29 5.00 8.78
C GLU A 77 -9.70 3.60 8.74
N PHE A 78 -8.65 3.43 7.95
CA PHE A 78 -7.85 2.22 7.87
C PHE A 78 -6.43 2.46 8.38
N TYR A 79 -5.89 1.52 9.14
CA TYR A 79 -4.53 1.49 9.67
C TYR A 79 -3.65 0.54 8.87
N ASN A 80 -2.52 0.99 8.35
CA ASN A 80 -1.49 0.14 7.79
C ASN A 80 -0.26 0.12 8.71
N PRO A 81 0.25 -1.05 9.15
CA PRO A 81 1.47 -1.14 9.96
C PRO A 81 2.72 -0.92 9.08
N GLY A 82 2.83 0.25 8.48
CA GLY A 82 3.87 0.65 7.55
C GLY A 82 3.46 1.89 6.74
N ALA A 83 4.37 2.36 5.90
CA ALA A 83 4.15 3.58 5.10
C ALA A 83 3.31 3.30 3.84
N ILE A 84 2.45 4.24 3.46
CA ILE A 84 1.76 4.30 2.17
C ILE A 84 2.36 5.46 1.37
N THR A 85 2.65 5.21 0.10
CA THR A 85 3.44 6.10 -0.78
C THR A 85 2.77 6.40 -2.11
N SER A 86 1.72 5.68 -2.50
CA SER A 86 0.99 5.93 -3.73
C SER A 86 -0.49 5.58 -3.59
N LEU A 87 -1.31 6.33 -4.31
CA LEU A 87 -2.75 6.16 -4.41
C LEU A 87 -3.21 6.30 -5.86
N ILE A 88 -4.05 5.37 -6.28
CA ILE A 88 -4.75 5.42 -7.56
C ILE A 88 -6.11 4.75 -7.38
N SER A 89 -7.10 5.16 -8.17
CA SER A 89 -8.40 4.50 -8.21
C SER A 89 -8.75 4.07 -9.63
N SER A 90 -9.30 2.87 -9.78
CA SER A 90 -9.83 2.35 -11.04
C SER A 90 -10.91 1.33 -10.76
N ASP A 91 -11.90 1.25 -11.64
CA ASP A 91 -12.88 0.17 -11.68
C ASP A 91 -12.21 -1.04 -12.35
N ILE A 92 -11.77 -2.01 -11.54
CA ILE A 92 -11.06 -3.20 -12.06
C ILE A 92 -11.97 -4.41 -12.23
N ASP A 93 -13.14 -4.46 -11.60
CA ASP A 93 -14.09 -5.56 -11.78
C ASP A 93 -15.27 -5.23 -12.70
N GLU A 94 -15.28 -4.03 -13.28
CA GLU A 94 -16.26 -3.53 -14.25
C GLU A 94 -17.68 -3.45 -13.67
N ASP A 95 -17.80 -3.24 -12.35
CA ASP A 95 -19.08 -3.11 -11.66
C ASP A 95 -19.62 -1.66 -11.63
N GLY A 96 -18.88 -0.71 -12.23
CA GLY A 96 -19.19 0.71 -12.25
C GLY A 96 -18.69 1.47 -11.02
N LYS A 97 -18.02 0.81 -10.07
CA LYS A 97 -17.38 1.42 -8.91
C LYS A 97 -15.87 1.29 -9.01
N LYS A 98 -15.18 2.34 -8.61
CA LYS A 98 -13.73 2.32 -8.54
C LYS A 98 -13.29 1.63 -7.26
N GLU A 99 -12.30 0.76 -7.38
CA GLU A 99 -11.43 0.37 -6.29
C GLU A 99 -10.40 1.47 -6.01
N LEU A 100 -10.00 1.59 -4.74
CA LEU A 100 -8.84 2.38 -4.33
C LEU A 100 -7.65 1.46 -4.08
N PHE A 101 -6.53 1.74 -4.75
CA PHE A 101 -5.26 1.07 -4.57
C PHE A 101 -4.34 1.93 -3.71
N CYS A 102 -3.85 1.37 -2.61
CA CYS A 102 -2.86 1.99 -1.75
C CYS A 102 -1.58 1.16 -1.80
N ALA A 103 -0.51 1.75 -2.32
CA ALA A 103 0.79 1.10 -2.44
C ALA A 103 1.78 1.66 -1.42
N GLY A 104 2.60 0.77 -0.85
CA GLY A 104 3.63 1.14 0.11
C GLY A 104 4.33 -0.07 0.71
N MET A 105 4.44 -0.13 2.03
CA MET A 105 5.13 -1.19 2.75
C MET A 105 4.37 -1.62 4.01
N ASN A 106 4.68 -2.82 4.49
CA ASN A 106 4.27 -3.33 5.78
C ASN A 106 5.52 -3.69 6.60
N ASN A 107 5.73 -2.96 7.70
CA ASN A 107 6.89 -3.06 8.57
C ASN A 107 6.83 -4.24 9.53
N ASP A 108 5.65 -4.81 9.76
CA ASP A 108 5.49 -6.01 10.59
C ASP A 108 5.94 -7.27 9.83
N TYR A 109 5.91 -7.26 8.50
CA TYR A 109 6.39 -8.38 7.68
C TYR A 109 7.71 -8.05 7.02
N GLU A 110 8.77 -7.89 7.82
CA GLU A 110 10.13 -7.62 7.34
C GLU A 110 10.27 -6.39 6.42
N LYS A 111 9.40 -5.38 6.59
CA LYS A 111 9.33 -4.22 5.69
C LYS A 111 9.05 -4.62 4.24
N SER A 112 8.16 -5.59 4.03
CA SER A 112 7.76 -6.05 2.70
C SER A 112 6.97 -4.98 1.96
N GLY A 113 7.14 -4.91 0.63
CA GLY A 113 6.29 -4.08 -0.19
C GLY A 113 4.85 -4.57 -0.09
N ALA A 114 3.91 -3.65 0.09
CA ALA A 114 2.50 -3.95 0.28
C ALA A 114 1.63 -3.23 -0.75
N LEU A 115 0.63 -3.95 -1.26
CA LEU A 115 -0.46 -3.37 -2.04
C LEU A 115 -1.79 -3.67 -1.33
N VAL A 116 -2.54 -2.62 -1.02
CA VAL A 116 -3.88 -2.72 -0.42
C VAL A 116 -4.89 -2.28 -1.46
N VAL A 117 -5.95 -3.06 -1.64
CA VAL A 117 -7.04 -2.73 -2.55
C VAL A 117 -8.33 -2.63 -1.74
N PHE A 118 -9.02 -1.51 -1.84
CA PHE A 118 -10.29 -1.27 -1.18
C PHE A 118 -11.43 -1.20 -2.18
N ASP A 119 -12.55 -1.82 -1.83
CA ASP A 119 -13.84 -1.28 -2.19
C ASP A 119 -13.99 0.08 -1.51
N THR A 120 -14.32 1.12 -2.27
CA THR A 120 -14.33 2.51 -1.79
C THR A 120 -15.39 2.78 -0.72
N ASP A 121 -16.39 1.90 -0.59
CA ASP A 121 -17.37 1.95 0.48
C ASP A 121 -16.84 1.29 1.78
N LEU A 122 -15.71 0.57 1.76
CA LEU A 122 -15.16 -0.24 2.87
C LEU A 122 -13.68 0.08 3.19
N ILE A 123 -13.35 1.37 3.33
CA ILE A 123 -12.02 1.81 3.77
C ILE A 123 -11.97 1.86 5.31
N MET A 124 -11.78 0.71 5.97
CA MET A 124 -11.73 0.67 7.43
C MET A 124 -10.97 -0.51 8.04
N GLY A 125 -10.61 -0.36 9.31
CA GLY A 125 -9.97 -1.38 10.15
C GLY A 125 -8.45 -1.36 10.05
N ALA A 126 -7.81 -2.53 10.13
CA ALA A 126 -6.35 -2.63 10.10
C ALA A 126 -5.82 -3.65 9.08
N GLY A 127 -4.68 -3.31 8.48
CA GLY A 127 -3.82 -4.22 7.73
C GLY A 127 -3.31 -5.38 8.61
N PRO A 128 -2.94 -6.53 8.04
CA PRO A 128 -2.30 -7.59 8.81
C PRO A 128 -1.03 -7.08 9.49
N GLY A 129 -0.76 -7.56 10.69
CA GLY A 129 0.37 -7.17 11.52
C GLY A 129 0.24 -7.71 12.94
N TYR A 130 1.07 -7.19 13.84
CA TYR A 130 1.05 -7.49 15.27
C TYR A 130 1.19 -6.23 16.14
N ARG A 131 1.52 -5.07 15.54
CA ARG A 131 1.59 -3.78 16.23
C ARG A 131 0.37 -2.93 15.86
N PHE A 132 -0.68 -3.03 16.67
CA PHE A 132 -1.93 -2.32 16.46
C PHE A 132 -2.15 -1.21 17.49
N PRO A 133 -2.80 -0.10 17.12
CA PRO A 133 -3.34 0.83 18.08
C PRO A 133 -4.49 0.18 18.87
N ARG A 134 -4.83 0.74 20.03
CA ARG A 134 -5.99 0.27 20.79
C ARG A 134 -7.27 0.49 19.98
N ASN A 135 -8.24 -0.42 20.11
CA ASN A 135 -9.57 -0.34 19.51
C ASN A 135 -9.60 -0.27 17.97
N VAL A 136 -8.63 -0.86 17.28
CA VAL A 136 -8.70 -1.02 15.83
C VAL A 136 -9.57 -2.22 15.48
N SER A 137 -10.51 -2.05 14.54
CA SER A 137 -11.32 -3.17 14.04
C SER A 137 -10.54 -3.99 13.01
N THR A 138 -11.01 -5.21 12.76
CA THR A 138 -10.54 -6.03 11.63
C THR A 138 -10.63 -5.25 10.32
N GLY A 139 -9.59 -5.34 9.49
CA GLY A 139 -9.54 -4.71 8.18
C GLY A 139 -10.55 -5.28 7.20
N LEU A 140 -11.20 -4.41 6.44
CA LEU A 140 -12.16 -4.76 5.38
C LEU A 140 -11.65 -4.45 3.97
N MET A 141 -10.34 -4.34 3.80
CA MET A 141 -9.71 -4.27 2.48
C MET A 141 -10.12 -5.48 1.62
N LYS A 142 -10.45 -5.22 0.35
CA LYS A 142 -10.82 -6.23 -0.65
C LYS A 142 -9.67 -7.21 -0.86
N TYR A 143 -8.46 -6.68 -1.02
CA TYR A 143 -7.21 -7.44 -1.10
C TYR A 143 -6.09 -6.78 -0.30
N TYR A 144 -5.15 -7.59 0.19
CA TYR A 144 -3.89 -7.14 0.77
C TYR A 144 -2.78 -8.09 0.33
N LEU A 145 -1.80 -7.57 -0.42
CA LEU A 145 -0.69 -8.33 -0.99
C LEU A 145 0.61 -7.93 -0.32
N LEU A 146 1.50 -8.92 -0.13
CA LEU A 146 2.91 -8.70 0.19
C LEU A 146 3.79 -9.25 -0.93
N PHE A 147 4.74 -8.42 -1.36
CA PHE A 147 5.75 -8.78 -2.35
C PHE A 147 7.04 -9.27 -1.68
N PRO A 148 7.68 -10.30 -2.25
CA PRO A 148 8.84 -10.94 -1.62
C PRO A 148 10.07 -10.05 -1.61
N LYS A 149 10.96 -10.29 -0.64
CA LYS A 149 12.34 -9.82 -0.70
C LYS A 149 13.08 -10.51 -1.83
N THR A 150 13.73 -9.75 -2.70
CA THR A 150 14.58 -10.36 -3.73
C THR A 150 15.94 -10.76 -3.15
N ASP A 151 16.75 -11.46 -3.96
CA ASP A 151 18.13 -11.76 -3.58
C ASP A 151 19.00 -10.49 -3.51
N VAL A 152 18.76 -9.48 -4.36
CA VAL A 152 19.44 -8.19 -4.29
C VAL A 152 19.03 -7.45 -3.02
N GLY A 153 17.74 -7.43 -2.70
CA GLY A 153 17.19 -6.81 -1.51
C GLY A 153 17.83 -7.28 -0.19
N ARG A 154 18.34 -8.53 -0.13
CA ARG A 154 19.05 -9.07 1.04
C ARG A 154 20.32 -8.31 1.39
N PHE A 155 20.94 -7.68 0.40
CA PHE A 155 22.20 -6.96 0.54
C PHE A 155 22.03 -5.44 0.59
N THR A 156 20.79 -4.95 0.68
CA THR A 156 20.51 -3.53 0.86
C THR A 156 20.56 -3.13 2.34
N ASN A 157 21.18 -1.99 2.65
CA ASN A 157 21.40 -1.56 4.04
C ASN A 157 20.13 -1.06 4.74
N HIS A 158 19.15 -0.53 4.00
CA HIS A 158 17.91 -0.02 4.59
C HIS A 158 16.89 -1.14 4.90
N GLY A 159 16.98 -2.26 4.17
CA GLY A 159 16.08 -3.41 4.29
C GLY A 159 14.61 -3.12 3.95
N SER A 160 14.28 -1.87 3.60
CA SER A 160 12.93 -1.41 3.28
C SER A 160 12.59 -1.72 1.82
N ARG A 161 11.41 -2.28 1.62
CA ARG A 161 10.88 -2.62 0.30
C ARG A 161 9.54 -1.94 0.21
N MET A 162 9.34 -1.16 -0.84
CA MET A 162 8.09 -0.43 -1.02
C MET A 162 7.54 -0.71 -2.39
N VAL A 163 6.24 -0.93 -2.45
CA VAL A 163 5.52 -0.74 -3.70
C VAL A 163 5.50 0.76 -3.97
N GLY A 164 6.11 1.15 -5.08
CA GLY A 164 6.12 2.51 -5.60
C GLY A 164 4.80 2.85 -6.30
N PRO A 165 4.85 3.53 -7.46
CA PRO A 165 3.67 3.77 -8.26
C PRO A 165 2.97 2.46 -8.65
N VAL A 166 1.66 2.53 -8.81
CA VAL A 166 0.83 1.48 -9.41
C VAL A 166 0.24 2.07 -10.68
N GLU A 167 0.37 1.36 -11.78
CA GLU A 167 -0.25 1.74 -13.05
C GLU A 167 -1.33 0.74 -13.40
N ILE A 168 -2.41 1.25 -14.00
CA ILE A 168 -3.55 0.44 -14.44
C ILE A 168 -3.72 0.71 -15.93
N HIS A 169 -3.56 -0.34 -16.73
CA HIS A 169 -3.65 -0.33 -18.18
C HIS A 169 -4.68 -1.36 -18.60
N ASP A 170 -5.81 -0.98 -19.18
CA ASP A 170 -6.92 -1.83 -19.62
C ASP A 170 -7.18 -3.08 -18.75
N ASN A 171 -6.46 -4.18 -19.01
CA ASN A 171 -6.58 -5.49 -18.36
C ASN A 171 -5.39 -5.89 -17.48
N ARG A 172 -4.56 -4.93 -17.09
CA ARG A 172 -3.28 -5.14 -16.40
C ARG A 172 -3.08 -4.12 -15.29
N ILE A 173 -2.56 -4.61 -14.17
CA ILE A 173 -2.11 -3.78 -13.04
C ILE A 173 -0.60 -3.97 -12.95
N VAL A 174 0.16 -2.89 -13.05
CA VAL A 174 1.63 -2.91 -13.00
C VAL A 174 2.08 -2.32 -11.68
N VAL A 175 2.84 -3.12 -10.94
CA VAL A 175 3.31 -2.82 -9.59
C VAL A 175 4.83 -2.77 -9.58
N TYR A 176 5.39 -1.63 -9.19
CA TYR A 176 6.83 -1.43 -9.10
C TYR A 176 7.30 -1.66 -7.66
N LEU A 177 7.93 -2.80 -7.39
CA LEU A 177 8.58 -3.06 -6.10
C LEU A 177 9.98 -2.44 -6.11
N LYS A 178 10.20 -1.47 -5.22
CA LYS A 178 11.46 -0.75 -5.05
C LYS A 178 12.18 -1.24 -3.80
N GLU A 179 13.42 -1.66 -3.97
CA GLU A 179 14.36 -1.99 -2.88
C GLU A 179 15.43 -0.89 -2.84
N LEU A 180 15.57 -0.23 -1.68
CA LEU A 180 16.44 0.94 -1.51
C LEU A 180 17.75 0.54 -0.83
N ASP A 181 18.87 0.90 -1.44
CA ASP A 181 20.20 0.73 -0.87
C ASP A 181 20.83 2.10 -0.59
N GLY A 182 21.21 2.31 0.66
CA GLY A 182 21.88 3.53 1.11
C GLY A 182 23.38 3.28 1.21
N PHE A 183 24.17 4.16 0.61
CA PHE A 183 25.63 4.12 0.65
C PHE A 183 26.18 5.55 0.78
N ARG A 184 27.45 5.66 1.16
CA ARG A 184 28.16 6.94 1.13
C ARG A 184 29.08 7.00 -0.07
N ASP A 185 29.06 8.12 -0.77
CA ASP A 185 29.96 8.34 -1.89
C ASP A 185 31.39 8.70 -1.42
N LEU A 186 32.29 8.99 -2.37
CA LEU A 186 33.68 9.37 -2.07
C LEU A 186 33.79 10.69 -1.30
N LYS A 187 32.75 11.52 -1.30
CA LYS A 187 32.65 12.77 -0.53
C LYS A 187 31.98 12.57 0.81
N ASN A 188 31.69 11.32 1.20
CA ASN A 188 30.96 10.97 2.41
C ASN A 188 29.51 11.49 2.42
N GLU A 189 28.94 11.80 1.26
CA GLU A 189 27.55 12.20 1.08
C GLU A 189 26.64 10.97 1.03
N GLU A 190 25.48 11.04 1.68
CA GLU A 190 24.51 9.95 1.68
C GLU A 190 23.82 9.86 0.31
N CYS A 191 24.02 8.73 -0.35
CA CYS A 191 23.47 8.41 -1.65
C CYS A 191 22.51 7.23 -1.54
N PHE A 192 21.52 7.20 -2.43
CA PHE A 192 20.56 6.12 -2.51
C PHE A 192 20.49 5.57 -3.91
N GLN A 193 20.48 4.24 -4.03
CA GLN A 193 20.18 3.54 -5.26
C GLN A 193 18.91 2.71 -5.09
N VAL A 194 18.11 2.66 -6.14
CA VAL A 194 16.85 1.91 -6.17
C VAL A 194 17.00 0.76 -7.16
N TYR A 195 16.69 -0.44 -6.69
CA TYR A 195 16.59 -1.63 -7.54
C TYR A 195 15.11 -2.01 -7.66
N THR A 196 14.65 -2.24 -8.89
CA THR A 196 13.21 -2.41 -9.14
C THR A 196 12.92 -3.81 -9.68
N THR A 197 11.90 -4.45 -9.12
CA THR A 197 11.20 -5.59 -9.71
C THR A 197 9.80 -5.15 -10.09
N ILE A 198 9.34 -5.51 -11.28
CA ILE A 198 8.06 -5.08 -11.85
C ILE A 198 7.15 -6.31 -11.89
N TYR A 199 5.99 -6.22 -11.24
CA TYR A 199 4.98 -7.28 -11.25
C TYR A 199 3.81 -6.83 -12.12
N THR A 200 3.41 -7.66 -13.08
CA THR A 200 2.20 -7.43 -13.87
C THR A 200 1.13 -8.41 -13.42
N LEU A 201 -0.02 -7.88 -13.00
CA LEU A 201 -1.16 -8.64 -12.51
C LEU A 201 -2.36 -8.50 -13.45
N ASP A 202 -3.28 -9.46 -13.42
CA ASP A 202 -4.62 -9.28 -13.98
C ASP A 202 -5.57 -8.57 -12.99
N LYS A 203 -6.82 -8.33 -13.42
CA LYS A 203 -7.89 -7.72 -12.63
C LYS A 203 -8.30 -8.56 -11.39
N SER A 204 -8.00 -9.85 -11.38
CA SER A 204 -8.20 -10.74 -10.22
C SER A 204 -6.95 -10.81 -9.32
N LEU A 205 -5.96 -9.95 -9.57
CA LEU A 205 -4.68 -9.89 -8.87
C LEU A 205 -3.82 -11.16 -8.98
N ASN A 206 -4.03 -12.00 -9.99
CA ASN A 206 -3.05 -13.03 -10.33
C ASN A 206 -1.80 -12.36 -10.88
N VAL A 207 -0.64 -12.68 -10.32
CA VAL A 207 0.63 -12.26 -10.92
C VAL A 207 0.83 -13.05 -12.21
N LEU A 208 0.82 -12.35 -13.34
CA LEU A 208 1.02 -12.95 -14.65
C LEU A 208 2.52 -13.07 -14.94
N HIS A 209 3.24 -11.99 -14.65
CA HIS A 209 4.61 -11.79 -15.09
C HIS A 209 5.44 -10.99 -14.10
N VAL A 210 6.76 -11.22 -14.10
CA VAL A 210 7.74 -10.50 -13.27
C VAL A 210 8.93 -10.10 -14.11
N GLU A 211 9.32 -8.82 -14.07
CA GLU A 211 10.52 -8.28 -14.69
C GLU A 211 11.47 -7.64 -13.67
N THR A 212 12.72 -7.46 -14.07
CA THR A 212 13.76 -6.76 -13.32
C THR A 212 14.23 -5.54 -14.09
N SER A 213 14.59 -4.47 -13.39
CA SER A 213 15.18 -3.28 -14.04
C SER A 213 16.66 -3.49 -14.35
N SER A 214 17.21 -2.68 -15.25
CA SER A 214 18.64 -2.72 -15.58
C SER A 214 19.54 -2.50 -14.36
N GLU A 215 19.13 -1.64 -13.42
CA GLU A 215 19.86 -1.39 -12.17
C GLU A 215 19.84 -2.63 -11.27
N PHE A 216 18.72 -3.35 -11.23
CA PHE A 216 18.63 -4.62 -10.50
C PHE A 216 19.60 -5.65 -11.09
N ASP A 217 19.59 -5.81 -12.42
CA ASP A 217 20.42 -6.80 -13.11
C ASP A 217 21.92 -6.48 -12.94
N ALA A 218 22.28 -5.20 -13.07
CA ALA A 218 23.64 -4.72 -12.83
C ALA A 218 24.09 -5.01 -11.39
N ARG A 219 23.23 -4.72 -10.40
CA ARG A 219 23.54 -5.00 -8.99
C ARG A 219 23.64 -6.49 -8.72
N TYR A 220 22.77 -7.31 -9.31
CA TYR A 220 22.84 -8.76 -9.17
C TYR A 220 24.19 -9.28 -9.68
N LYS A 221 24.61 -8.84 -10.87
CA LYS A 221 25.89 -9.22 -11.46
C LYS A 221 27.06 -8.81 -10.56
N GLN A 222 27.04 -7.59 -10.03
CA GLN A 222 28.06 -7.12 -9.09
C GLN A 222 28.13 -8.01 -7.83
N LEU A 223 26.98 -8.37 -7.25
CA LEU A 223 26.94 -9.27 -6.08
C LEU A 223 27.46 -10.67 -6.39
N VAL A 224 27.36 -11.13 -7.64
CA VAL A 224 27.98 -12.39 -8.09
C VAL A 224 29.49 -12.25 -8.19
N GLU A 225 30.00 -11.16 -8.77
CA GLU A 225 31.43 -10.87 -8.87
C GLU A 225 32.07 -10.70 -7.49
N GLU A 226 31.35 -10.12 -6.52
CA GLU A 226 31.73 -10.02 -5.12
C GLU A 226 31.65 -11.37 -4.36
N GLY A 227 31.18 -12.45 -4.98
CA GLY A 227 31.03 -13.77 -4.35
C GLY A 227 29.87 -13.87 -3.36
N LYS A 228 29.00 -12.85 -3.28
CA LYS A 228 27.84 -12.80 -2.36
C LYS A 228 26.62 -13.54 -2.92
N LEU A 229 26.50 -13.61 -4.23
CA LEU A 229 25.44 -14.35 -4.93
C LEU A 229 26.03 -15.38 -5.89
N LYS A 230 25.23 -16.39 -6.23
CA LYS A 230 25.54 -17.34 -7.30
C LYS A 230 24.94 -16.83 -8.61
N PRO A 231 25.59 -17.03 -9.76
CA PRO A 231 24.99 -16.69 -11.06
C PRO A 231 23.64 -17.37 -11.26
N VAL A 232 22.64 -16.64 -11.76
CA VAL A 232 21.35 -17.21 -12.17
C VAL A 232 21.57 -17.98 -13.48
N LYS A 233 21.34 -19.31 -13.44
CA LYS A 233 21.42 -20.15 -14.64
C LYS A 233 20.19 -20.02 -15.55
N ASP A 234 19.04 -19.71 -14.97
CA ASP A 234 17.76 -19.58 -15.66
C ASP A 234 16.97 -18.42 -15.05
N TRP A 235 16.99 -17.29 -15.74
CA TRP A 235 16.28 -16.08 -15.32
C TRP A 235 14.77 -16.22 -15.36
N LYS A 236 14.23 -17.05 -16.26
CA LYS A 236 12.80 -17.34 -16.31
C LYS A 236 12.36 -18.07 -15.04
N LYS A 237 13.11 -19.10 -14.64
CA LYS A 237 12.84 -19.83 -13.38
C LYS A 237 13.00 -18.94 -12.15
N TYR A 238 13.95 -18.01 -12.16
CA TYR A 238 14.11 -17.02 -11.09
C TYR A 238 12.87 -16.12 -10.96
N LYS A 239 12.38 -15.56 -12.07
CA LYS A 239 11.20 -14.69 -12.11
C LYS A 239 9.92 -15.44 -11.70
N GLU A 240 9.74 -16.69 -12.15
CA GLU A 240 8.63 -17.55 -11.68
C GLU A 240 8.69 -17.86 -10.18
N LYS A 241 9.90 -18.03 -9.63
CA LYS A 241 10.07 -18.16 -8.18
C LYS A 241 9.60 -16.89 -7.46
N LEU A 242 10.00 -15.70 -7.89
CA LEU A 242 9.53 -14.44 -7.29
C LEU A 242 8.01 -14.32 -7.34
N LYS A 243 7.41 -14.62 -8.49
CA LYS A 243 5.94 -14.69 -8.66
C LYS A 243 5.27 -15.60 -7.63
N SER A 244 5.80 -16.81 -7.42
CA SER A 244 5.26 -17.79 -6.47
C SER A 244 5.37 -17.39 -4.99
N LEU A 245 6.19 -16.39 -4.67
CA LEU A 245 6.41 -15.90 -3.32
C LEU A 245 5.53 -14.70 -2.94
N VAL A 246 4.73 -14.17 -3.87
CA VAL A 246 3.73 -13.14 -3.56
C VAL A 246 2.66 -13.75 -2.66
N LYS A 247 2.34 -13.02 -1.59
CA LYS A 247 1.41 -13.47 -0.55
C LYS A 247 0.15 -12.61 -0.55
N TYR A 248 -0.99 -13.23 -0.29
CA TYR A 248 -2.32 -12.64 -0.23
C TYR A 248 -2.93 -12.89 1.14
N TRP A 249 -3.51 -11.87 1.74
CA TRP A 249 -4.20 -11.99 3.02
C TRP A 249 -5.61 -12.53 2.82
N ASP A 250 -5.92 -13.69 3.42
CA ASP A 250 -7.26 -14.30 3.35
C ASP A 250 -8.22 -13.77 4.43
N GLY A 251 -7.73 -12.92 5.33
CA GLY A 251 -8.43 -12.44 6.51
C GLY A 251 -7.77 -12.87 7.81
N ASP A 252 -7.17 -14.07 7.86
CA ASP A 252 -6.52 -14.61 9.05
C ASP A 252 -5.02 -14.88 8.85
N LYS A 253 -4.62 -15.23 7.64
CA LYS A 253 -3.25 -15.60 7.30
C LYS A 253 -2.89 -15.23 5.87
N PHE A 254 -1.60 -15.31 5.58
CA PHE A 254 -1.09 -15.17 4.24
C PHE A 254 -1.06 -16.51 3.51
N ILE A 255 -1.56 -16.49 2.27
CA ILE A 255 -1.53 -17.61 1.31
C ILE A 255 -0.87 -17.15 -0.01
N ASN A 256 -0.57 -18.07 -0.92
CA ASN A 256 0.25 -17.81 -2.11
C ASN A 256 -0.54 -17.87 -3.44
N TYR A 257 -1.85 -17.65 -3.38
CA TYR A 257 -2.72 -17.50 -4.54
C TYR A 257 -3.71 -16.35 -4.28
N PRO A 258 -4.22 -15.67 -5.33
CA PRO A 258 -5.13 -14.55 -5.15
C PRO A 258 -6.35 -14.93 -4.34
N THR A 259 -6.63 -14.15 -3.31
CA THR A 259 -7.75 -14.39 -2.42
C THR A 259 -8.21 -13.06 -1.84
N MET A 260 -9.52 -12.86 -1.88
CA MET A 260 -10.17 -11.76 -1.19
C MET A 260 -10.19 -12.03 0.31
N ASN A 261 -10.06 -10.96 1.08
CA ASN A 261 -10.23 -11.03 2.52
C ASN A 261 -11.65 -11.52 2.88
N LYS A 262 -11.75 -12.60 3.66
CA LYS A 262 -13.05 -13.16 4.05
C LYS A 262 -13.93 -12.16 4.82
N TYR A 263 -13.33 -11.26 5.61
CA TYR A 263 -14.09 -10.26 6.38
C TYR A 263 -14.67 -9.17 5.46
N TYR A 264 -13.99 -8.85 4.36
CA TYR A 264 -14.56 -8.01 3.30
C TYR A 264 -15.79 -8.69 2.68
N LEU A 265 -15.69 -9.99 2.35
CA LEU A 265 -16.79 -10.74 1.74
C LEU A 265 -18.02 -10.78 2.66
N LEU A 266 -17.83 -11.03 3.95
CA LEU A 266 -18.91 -11.00 4.95
C LEU A 266 -19.56 -9.62 5.02
N ALA A 267 -18.77 -8.56 5.16
CA ALA A 267 -19.28 -7.20 5.21
C ALA A 267 -19.99 -6.77 3.92
N LYS A 268 -19.54 -7.25 2.75
CA LYS A 268 -20.20 -7.01 1.46
C LYS A 268 -21.55 -7.72 1.37
N ALA A 269 -21.65 -8.95 1.88
CA ALA A 269 -22.89 -9.73 1.87
C ALA A 269 -23.98 -9.18 2.81
N GLU A 270 -23.58 -8.60 3.94
CA GLU A 270 -24.52 -8.00 4.92
C GLU A 270 -25.09 -6.65 4.47
N ARG A 271 -24.55 -6.04 3.40
CA ARG A 271 -25.06 -4.79 2.89
C ARG A 271 -26.35 -5.02 2.10
N PRO A 272 -27.44 -4.29 2.41
CA PRO A 272 -28.64 -4.37 1.60
C PRO A 272 -28.28 -3.99 0.17
N THR A 273 -28.47 -4.92 -0.77
CA THR A 273 -28.47 -4.63 -2.19
C THR A 273 -29.52 -3.56 -2.38
N LYS A 274 -29.10 -2.32 -2.66
CA LYS A 274 -30.02 -1.32 -3.19
C LYS A 274 -30.47 -1.84 -4.54
N THR A 275 -31.56 -2.60 -4.58
CA THR A 275 -32.31 -2.86 -5.81
C THR A 275 -32.54 -1.51 -6.45
N ALA A 276 -31.95 -1.32 -7.63
CA ALA A 276 -32.27 -0.21 -8.52
C ALA A 276 -33.78 -0.25 -8.74
N LYS A 277 -34.49 0.75 -8.19
CA LYS A 277 -35.84 1.02 -8.66
C LYS A 277 -35.69 1.70 -10.02
N ASN A 278 -36.19 1.02 -11.04
CA ASN A 278 -36.44 1.52 -12.39
C ASN A 278 -37.24 2.83 -12.35
#